data_AF-A0A1T4PXF5-F1
#
_entry.id   AF-A0A1T4PXF5-F1
#
_cell.length_a   1.000
_cell.length_b   1.000
_cell.length_c   1.000
_cell.angle_alpha   90.00
_cell.angle_beta   90.00
_cell.angle_gamma   90.00
#
_symmetry.space_group_name_H-M   'P 1'
#
loop_
_entity.id
_entity.type
_entity.pdbx_description
1 polymer ?
#
loop_
_entity_poly.entity_id
_entity_poly.type
_entity_poly.pdbx_seq_one_letter_code
_entity_poly.pdbx_strand_id
1 'polypeptide(L)' 'MSTESLGFAKFDHPRHGSFDDPAAVLSNEQLSDAEKEEVLRDWKADLKRRFGDITPLSGEQHHDLDEAIERLAGART' A
#
# COMPACT_ATOMS: atom_id res chain seq x y z
N MET A 1 21.21 -5.21 -3.87
CA MET A 1 20.12 -4.33 -4.34
C MET A 1 19.54 -3.69 -3.11
N SER A 2 19.90 -2.44 -2.86
CA SER A 2 19.29 -1.64 -1.81
C SER A 2 17.93 -1.22 -2.35
N THR A 3 16.84 -1.74 -1.81
CA THR A 3 15.54 -1.08 -1.94
C THR A 3 15.69 0.21 -1.15
N GLU A 4 16.22 1.23 -1.81
CA GLU A 4 16.16 2.62 -1.37
C GLU A 4 14.70 2.83 -0.99
N SER A 5 14.44 3.01 0.30
CA SER A 5 13.11 3.29 0.82
C SER A 5 12.66 4.61 0.18
N LEU A 6 12.05 4.50 -1.00
CA LEU A 6 11.22 5.55 -1.58
C LEU A 6 10.30 5.97 -0.43
N GLY A 7 10.36 7.23 -0.03
CA GLY A 7 9.71 7.71 1.19
C GLY A 7 8.19 7.61 1.10
N PHE A 8 7.64 6.41 1.24
CA PHE A 8 6.22 6.17 1.43
C PHE A 8 5.83 6.84 2.74
N ALA A 9 4.75 7.62 2.71
CA ALA A 9 4.19 8.14 3.93
C ALA A 9 3.69 6.93 4.74
N LYS A 10 4.38 6.61 5.84
CA LYS A 10 4.02 5.52 6.75
C LYS A 10 2.52 5.54 7.00
N PHE A 11 1.87 4.41 6.77
CA PHE A 11 0.44 4.26 6.97
C PHE A 11 0.17 3.54 8.28
N ASP A 12 -0.71 4.12 9.08
CA ASP A 12 -1.11 3.53 10.35
C ASP A 12 -2.52 2.97 10.19
N HIS A 13 -2.63 1.64 10.12
CA HIS A 13 -3.92 0.98 10.01
C HIS A 13 -4.44 0.62 11.42
N PRO A 14 -5.67 1.02 11.79
CA PRO A 14 -6.18 0.88 13.16
C PRO A 14 -6.30 -0.57 13.66
N ARG A 15 -6.36 -1.54 12.73
CA ARG A 15 -6.47 -2.98 13.06
C ARG A 15 -5.20 -3.78 12.81
N HIS A 16 -4.32 -3.31 11.94
CA HIS A 16 -3.22 -4.11 11.39
C HIS A 16 -1.84 -3.53 11.71
N GLY A 17 -1.79 -2.36 12.36
CA GLY A 17 -0.57 -1.70 12.76
C GLY A 17 -0.05 -0.72 11.71
N SER A 18 1.18 -0.28 11.88
CA SER A 18 1.83 0.64 10.95
C SER A 18 2.59 -0.11 9.86
N PHE A 19 2.48 0.36 8.62
CA PHE A 19 3.20 -0.13 7.46
C PHE A 19 4.01 1.00 6.84
N ASP A 20 5.30 0.75 6.65
CA ASP A 20 6.22 1.68 6.02
C ASP A 20 6.29 1.50 4.50
N ASP A 21 5.81 0.37 3.96
CA ASP A 21 5.83 0.05 2.53
C ASP A 21 4.66 -0.86 2.11
N PRO A 22 4.04 -0.70 0.93
CA PRO A 22 2.96 -1.56 0.45
C PRO A 22 3.37 -3.03 0.27
N ALA A 23 4.62 -3.33 -0.09
CA ALA A 23 5.13 -4.70 -0.14
C ALA A 23 5.21 -5.33 1.26
N ALA A 24 5.40 -4.54 2.32
CA ALA A 24 5.32 -5.05 3.69
C ALA A 24 3.91 -5.57 4.04
N VAL A 25 2.86 -4.98 3.46
CA VAL A 25 1.48 -5.48 3.59
C VAL A 25 1.32 -6.80 2.82
N LEU A 26 1.86 -6.89 1.60
CA LEU A 26 1.80 -8.10 0.78
C LEU A 26 2.53 -9.29 1.42
N SER A 27 3.71 -9.06 1.96
CA SER A 27 4.54 -10.07 2.62
C SER A 27 4.08 -10.39 4.05
N ASN A 28 3.08 -9.68 4.58
CA ASN A 28 2.57 -9.97 5.92
C ASN A 28 1.74 -11.27 5.91
N GLU A 29 2.29 -12.32 6.52
CA GLU A 29 1.63 -13.63 6.64
C GLU A 29 0.47 -13.64 7.65
N GLN A 30 0.38 -12.62 8.51
CA GLN A 30 -0.70 -12.49 9.49
C GLN A 30 -1.98 -11.92 8.87
N LEU A 31 -1.88 -11.31 7.69
CA LEU A 31 -3.02 -10.75 6.96
C LEU A 31 -3.50 -11.73 5.91
N SER A 32 -4.81 -11.95 5.86
CA SER A 32 -5.43 -12.65 4.75
C SER A 32 -5.41 -11.77 3.49
N ASP A 33 -5.53 -12.37 2.30
CA ASP A 33 -5.55 -11.60 1.04
C ASP A 33 -6.62 -10.50 1.04
N ALA A 34 -7.78 -10.78 1.63
CA ALA A 34 -8.85 -9.78 1.80
C ALA A 34 -8.45 -8.62 2.73
N GLU A 35 -7.71 -8.90 3.81
CA GLU A 35 -7.24 -7.87 4.75
C GLU A 35 -6.13 -7.03 4.12
N LYS A 36 -5.25 -7.65 3.34
CA LYS A 36 -4.22 -6.93 2.58
C LYS A 36 -4.84 -5.98 1.56
N GLU A 37 -5.88 -6.42 0.85
CA GLU A 37 -6.63 -5.56 -0.07
C GLU A 37 -7.28 -4.38 0.67
N GLU A 38 -7.89 -4.63 1.83
CA GLU A 38 -8.49 -3.57 2.68
C GLU A 38 -7.44 -2.54 3.09
N VAL A 39 -6.29 -2.99 3.62
CA VAL A 39 -5.19 -2.11 4.06
C VAL A 39 -4.67 -1.26 2.90
N LEU A 40 -4.38 -1.86 1.73
CA LEU A 40 -3.86 -1.13 0.59
C LEU A 40 -4.87 -0.12 0.03
N ARG A 41 -6.17 -0.45 0.02
CA ARG A 41 -7.24 0.46 -0.39
C ARG A 41 -7.41 1.63 0.57
N ASP A 42 -7.40 1.36 1.87
CA ASP A 42 -7.53 2.40 2.90
C ASP A 42 -6.32 3.32 2.87
N TRP A 43 -5.11 2.76 2.68
CA TRP A 43 -3.89 3.54 2.47
C TRP A 43 -3.99 4.45 1.25
N LYS A 44 -4.42 3.93 0.10
CA LYS A 44 -4.64 4.75 -1.11
C LYS A 44 -5.65 5.88 -0.86
N ALA A 45 -6.72 5.61 -0.13
CA ALA A 45 -7.72 6.61 0.23
C ALA A 45 -7.17 7.68 1.20
N ASP A 46 -6.36 7.28 2.18
CA ASP A 46 -5.69 8.18 3.12
C ASP A 46 -4.66 9.07 2.41
N LEU A 47 -3.85 8.52 1.51
CA LEU A 47 -2.94 9.32 0.67
C LEU A 47 -3.72 10.33 -0.17
N LYS A 48 -4.81 9.89 -0.83
CA LYS A 48 -5.67 10.79 -1.60
C LYS A 48 -6.29 11.89 -0.72
N ARG A 49 -6.64 11.59 0.53
CA ARG A 49 -7.17 12.57 1.47
C ARG A 49 -6.11 13.55 1.96
N ARG A 50 -4.91 13.07 2.31
CA ARG A 50 -3.83 13.88 2.90
C ARG A 50 -3.18 14.80 1.88
N PHE A 51 -2.98 14.31 0.66
CA PHE A 51 -2.27 15.03 -0.38
C PHE A 51 -3.20 15.62 -1.47
N GLY A 52 -4.48 15.24 -1.45
CA GLY A 52 -5.48 15.70 -2.42
C GLY A 52 -5.32 15.06 -3.81
N ASP A 53 -6.23 15.38 -4.72
CA ASP A 53 -6.16 14.95 -6.15
C ASP A 53 -5.03 15.65 -6.93
N ILE A 54 -4.32 16.59 -6.29
CA ILE A 54 -3.43 17.59 -6.89
C ILE A 54 -1.94 17.31 -6.68
N THR A 55 -1.58 16.40 -5.78
CA THR A 55 -0.20 15.95 -5.71
C THR A 55 0.00 14.80 -6.68
N PRO A 56 0.97 14.90 -7.60
CA PRO A 56 1.63 13.70 -8.06
C PRO A 56 2.33 13.15 -6.81
N LEU A 57 1.66 12.27 -6.05
CA LEU A 57 2.37 11.14 -5.44
C LEU A 57 3.23 10.64 -6.59
N SER A 58 4.56 10.83 -6.51
CA SER A 58 5.49 10.51 -7.59
C SER A 58 5.02 9.22 -8.21
N GLY A 59 4.70 9.18 -9.51
CA GLY A 59 3.83 8.16 -10.10
C GLY A 59 4.14 6.72 -9.68
N GLU A 60 5.41 6.45 -9.35
CA GLU A 60 5.91 5.32 -8.57
C GLU A 60 5.00 4.95 -7.38
N GLN A 61 4.78 5.79 -6.37
CA GLN A 61 4.01 5.41 -5.17
C GLN A 61 2.57 4.95 -5.45
N HIS A 62 1.93 5.57 -6.44
CA HIS A 62 0.58 5.18 -6.85
C HIS A 62 0.60 3.93 -7.71
N HIS A 63 1.66 3.73 -8.51
CA HIS A 63 1.90 2.55 -9.32
C HIS A 63 2.23 1.33 -8.45
N ASP A 64 3.07 1.46 -7.43
CA ASP A 64 3.42 0.39 -6.49
C ASP A 64 2.18 -0.08 -5.68
N LEU A 65 1.30 0.84 -5.28
CA LEU A 65 0.04 0.51 -4.61
C LEU A 65 -0.95 -0.19 -5.55
N ASP A 66 -1.08 0.26 -6.80
CA ASP A 66 -1.91 -0.42 -7.81
C ASP A 66 -1.34 -1.81 -8.13
N GLU A 67 -0.03 -1.91 -8.37
CA GLU A 67 0.64 -3.19 -8.62
C GLU A 67 0.44 -4.16 -7.44
N ALA A 68 0.55 -3.68 -6.20
CA ALA A 68 0.31 -4.49 -5.02
C ALA A 68 -1.13 -5.03 -4.97
N ILE A 69 -2.12 -4.20 -5.27
CA ILE A 69 -3.53 -4.60 -5.33
C ILE A 69 -3.76 -5.58 -6.49
N GLU A 70 -3.19 -5.33 -7.66
CA GLU A 70 -3.28 -6.21 -8.84
C GLU A 70 -2.62 -7.56 -8.60
N ARG A 71 -1.47 -7.59 -7.93
CA ARG A 71 -0.76 -8.82 -7.56
C ARG A 71 -1.55 -9.65 -6.56
N LEU A 72 -2.25 -9.02 -5.64
CA LEU A 72 -3.21 -9.67 -4.74
C LEU A 72 -4.40 -10.26 -5.50
N ALA A 73 -4.97 -9.50 -6.43
CA ALA A 73 -6.08 -9.98 -7.26
C ALA A 73 -5.66 -11.15 -8.16
N GLY A 74 -4.46 -11.09 -8.75
CA GLY A 74 -3.89 -12.14 -9.60
C GLY A 74 -3.41 -13.37 -8.84
N ALA A 75 -2.97 -13.24 -7.59
CA ALA A 75 -2.59 -14.38 -6.75
C ALA A 75 -3.80 -15.22 -6.27
N ARG A 76 -5.02 -14.71 -6.45
CA ARG A 76 -6.27 -15.35 -6.01
C ARG A 76 -6.87 -16.32 -7.04
N THR A 77 -6.22 -16.49 -8.20
CA THR A 77 -6.60 -17.41 -9.29
C THR A 77 -5.79 -18.69 -9.25
#